data_AF-A0A847RQ48-F1
#
_entry.id   AF-A0A847RQ48-F1
#
_cell.length_a   1.000
_cell.length_b   1.000
_cell.length_c   1.000
_cell.angle_alpha   90.00
_cell.angle_beta   90.00
_cell.angle_gamma   90.00
#
_symmetry.space_group_name_H-M   'P 1'
#
loop_
_entity.id
_entity.type
_entity.pdbx_description
1 polymer ?
#
loop_
_entity_poly.entity_id
_entity_poly.type
_entity_poly.pdbx_seq_one_letter_code
_entity_poly.pdbx_strand_id
1 'polypeptide(L)'
;MNYKIILDEEALKTFIDWLPECNEQEQYYVSLLARTKYLEEGHGFKSDKQQLKRFTSKKENMLEKIRQLECAVGAYTQRGMPIPQEALALYISINPRDLWKATFASLVTFAENIQANASAKNPHQEVMSAIQQACSNKYYIDIDVDAKDPAILEKIKEYVNPSCLTVVETRGGYHVLVELAALDPALRKSWYPNIMKLPNVDQSGDNIIPVPGCTQGGFTPKFI
;
A
#
# COMPACT_ATOMS: atom_id res chain seq x y z
N MET A 1 -18.93 -18.35 7.37
CA MET A 1 -17.56 -18.30 6.81
C MET A 1 -17.16 -16.84 6.73
N ASN A 2 -15.93 -16.51 7.10
CA ASN A 2 -15.40 -15.14 7.03
C ASN A 2 -14.40 -15.02 5.89
N TYR A 3 -14.20 -13.80 5.37
CA TYR A 3 -13.08 -13.52 4.48
C TYR A 3 -11.75 -13.83 5.18
N LYS A 4 -10.77 -14.24 4.39
CA LYS A 4 -9.39 -14.47 4.83
C LYS A 4 -8.49 -13.35 4.32
N ILE A 5 -8.07 -12.49 5.23
CA ILE A 5 -7.18 -11.37 4.91
C ILE A 5 -5.75 -11.73 5.31
N ILE A 6 -5.57 -12.42 6.44
CA ILE A 6 -4.26 -12.90 6.90
C ILE A 6 -4.10 -14.33 6.41
N LEU A 7 -3.09 -14.57 5.58
CA LEU A 7 -2.78 -15.88 4.99
C LEU A 7 -1.54 -16.50 5.63
N ASP A 8 -0.60 -15.67 6.07
CA ASP A 8 0.58 -16.04 6.84
C ASP A 8 0.81 -15.00 7.95
N GLU A 9 0.46 -15.37 9.18
CA GLU A 9 0.54 -14.46 10.32
C GLU A 9 1.99 -14.14 10.72
N GLU A 10 2.91 -15.10 10.59
CA GLU A 10 4.31 -14.89 10.97
C GLU A 10 5.02 -13.98 9.96
N ALA A 11 4.75 -14.14 8.67
CA ALA A 11 5.21 -13.20 7.65
C ALA A 11 4.63 -11.78 7.88
N LEU A 12 3.35 -11.68 8.27
CA LEU A 12 2.72 -10.41 8.61
C LEU A 12 3.38 -9.75 9.82
N LYS A 13 3.65 -10.50 10.90
CA LYS A 13 4.36 -9.98 12.08
C LYS A 13 5.76 -9.50 11.73
N THR A 14 6.50 -10.30 10.96
CA THR A 14 7.84 -9.94 10.47
C THR A 14 7.81 -8.64 9.67
N PHE A 15 6.81 -8.48 8.80
CA PHE A 15 6.62 -7.25 8.05
C PHE A 15 6.28 -6.06 8.94
N ILE A 16 5.35 -6.21 9.88
CA ILE A 16 4.97 -5.15 10.82
C ILE A 16 6.20 -4.71 11.61
N ASP A 17 6.98 -5.64 12.14
CA ASP A 17 8.17 -5.35 12.93
C ASP A 17 9.27 -4.65 12.12
N TRP A 18 9.38 -4.96 10.82
CA TRP A 18 10.31 -4.31 9.90
C TRP A 18 9.95 -2.83 9.59
N LEU A 19 8.67 -2.46 9.68
CA LEU A 19 8.24 -1.08 9.42
C LEU A 19 8.94 -0.06 10.36
N PRO A 20 9.25 1.16 9.88
CA PRO A 20 9.75 2.24 10.74
C PRO A 20 8.87 2.50 11.96
N GLU A 21 9.47 2.94 13.05
CA GLU A 21 8.71 3.39 14.22
C GLU A 21 7.98 4.71 13.92
N CYS A 22 6.73 4.80 14.38
CA CYS A 22 5.95 6.03 14.29
C CYS A 22 6.21 6.91 15.51
N ASN A 23 6.41 8.21 15.27
CA ASN A 23 6.31 9.21 16.33
C ASN A 23 4.86 9.42 16.81
N GLU A 24 4.63 10.39 17.68
CA GLU A 24 3.30 10.67 18.26
C GLU A 24 2.24 11.10 17.23
N GLN A 25 2.65 11.76 16.17
CA GLN A 25 1.80 12.29 15.10
C GLN A 25 1.70 11.35 13.89
N GLU A 26 2.45 10.26 13.89
CA GLU A 26 2.56 9.33 12.77
C GLU A 26 1.68 8.09 12.95
N GLN A 27 1.04 7.68 11.86
CA GLN A 27 0.42 6.36 11.71
C GLN A 27 0.56 5.84 10.29
N TYR A 28 0.54 4.52 10.12
CA TYR A 28 0.44 3.88 8.81
C TYR A 28 -0.98 3.99 8.27
N TYR A 29 -1.10 4.26 6.96
CA TYR A 29 -2.37 4.18 6.26
C TYR A 29 -2.50 2.81 5.61
N VAL A 30 -3.61 2.11 5.90
CA VAL A 30 -3.90 0.76 5.41
C VAL A 30 -5.24 0.77 4.69
N SER A 31 -5.30 0.09 3.54
CA SER A 31 -6.49 0.04 2.70
C SER A 31 -6.74 -1.38 2.19
N LEU A 32 -7.93 -1.90 2.48
CA LEU A 32 -8.47 -3.09 1.84
C LEU A 32 -9.17 -2.71 0.54
N LEU A 33 -8.76 -3.35 -0.55
CA LEU A 33 -9.27 -3.11 -1.89
C LEU A 33 -9.91 -4.38 -2.46
N ALA A 34 -10.96 -4.21 -3.26
CA ALA A 34 -11.35 -5.19 -4.26
C ALA A 34 -10.73 -4.79 -5.60
N ARG A 35 -10.06 -5.73 -6.26
CA ARG A 35 -9.39 -5.53 -7.56
C ARG A 35 -9.93 -6.54 -8.56
N THR A 36 -10.53 -6.04 -9.63
CA THR A 36 -11.12 -6.90 -10.67
C THR A 36 -10.07 -7.56 -11.56
N LYS A 37 -8.88 -6.96 -11.71
CA LYS A 37 -7.74 -7.59 -12.40
C LYS A 37 -7.31 -8.94 -11.82
N TYR A 38 -7.77 -9.30 -10.62
CA TYR A 38 -7.50 -10.58 -9.98
C TYR A 38 -8.54 -11.65 -10.28
N LEU A 39 -9.68 -11.25 -10.84
CA LEU A 39 -10.81 -12.11 -11.20
C LEU A 39 -10.68 -12.59 -12.64
N GLU A 40 -11.37 -13.70 -12.92
CA GLU A 40 -11.54 -14.20 -14.29
C GLU A 40 -12.41 -13.24 -15.12
N GLU A 41 -12.26 -13.28 -16.44
CA GLU A 41 -13.08 -12.50 -17.35
C GLU A 41 -14.58 -12.78 -17.14
N GLY A 42 -15.42 -11.75 -17.34
CA GLY A 42 -16.88 -11.90 -17.18
C GLY A 42 -17.39 -11.83 -15.74
N HIS A 43 -16.55 -11.44 -14.77
CA HIS A 43 -16.90 -11.33 -13.34
C HIS A 43 -18.03 -10.33 -12.97
N GLY A 44 -18.58 -9.56 -13.91
CA GLY A 44 -19.74 -8.67 -13.69
C GLY A 44 -19.51 -7.37 -12.90
N PHE A 45 -18.43 -7.25 -12.12
CA PHE A 45 -18.01 -5.98 -11.51
C PHE A 45 -17.60 -4.90 -12.54
N LYS A 46 -17.91 -3.62 -12.25
CA LYS A 46 -17.68 -2.52 -13.21
C LYS A 46 -16.41 -1.70 -12.97
N SER A 47 -15.95 -1.60 -11.72
CA SER A 47 -14.80 -0.77 -11.35
C SER A 47 -13.54 -1.61 -11.28
N ASP A 48 -12.42 -1.16 -11.88
CA ASP A 48 -11.13 -1.86 -11.76
C ASP A 48 -10.77 -2.10 -10.29
N LYS A 49 -10.94 -1.04 -9.50
CA LYS A 49 -10.60 -0.96 -8.08
C LYS A 49 -11.77 -0.41 -7.31
N GLN A 50 -12.11 -1.04 -6.19
CA GLN A 50 -13.02 -0.48 -5.19
C GLN A 50 -12.34 -0.47 -3.83
N GLN A 51 -12.46 0.65 -3.14
CA GLN A 51 -11.97 0.78 -1.78
C GLN A 51 -13.03 0.30 -0.79
N LEU A 52 -12.75 -0.80 -0.10
CA LEU A 52 -13.69 -1.45 0.81
C LEU A 52 -13.57 -0.90 2.23
N LYS A 53 -12.33 -0.76 2.71
CA LYS A 53 -12.04 -0.22 4.03
C LYS A 53 -10.72 0.53 4.01
N ARG A 54 -10.68 1.64 4.73
CA ARG A 54 -9.47 2.38 5.06
C ARG A 54 -9.38 2.54 6.56
N PHE A 55 -8.18 2.53 7.10
CA PHE A 55 -7.91 2.86 8.49
C PHE A 55 -6.46 3.29 8.67
N THR A 56 -6.16 3.85 9.84
CA THR A 56 -4.80 4.14 10.26
C THR A 56 -4.38 3.22 11.40
N SER A 57 -3.09 2.93 11.52
CA SER A 57 -2.56 2.16 12.65
C SER A 57 -1.12 2.48 12.99
N LYS A 58 -0.77 2.35 14.28
CA LYS A 58 0.61 2.07 14.70
C LYS A 58 0.89 0.57 14.61
N LYS A 59 2.17 0.18 14.62
CA LYS A 59 2.64 -1.22 14.55
C LYS A 59 1.94 -2.11 15.57
N GLU A 60 1.95 -1.70 16.85
CA GLU A 60 1.40 -2.42 18.01
C GLU A 60 -0.06 -2.87 17.86
N ASN A 61 -0.87 -2.12 17.08
CA ASN A 61 -2.29 -2.38 16.91
C ASN A 61 -2.65 -2.91 15.51
N MET A 62 -1.66 -3.00 14.62
CA MET A 62 -1.89 -3.23 13.19
C MET A 62 -2.45 -4.63 12.94
N LEU A 63 -1.89 -5.66 13.57
CA LEU A 63 -2.35 -7.03 13.44
C LEU A 63 -3.83 -7.17 13.81
N GLU A 64 -4.24 -6.64 14.96
CA GLU A 64 -5.64 -6.73 15.41
C GLU A 64 -6.59 -5.96 14.50
N LYS A 65 -6.19 -4.78 14.02
CA LYS A 65 -7.00 -4.03 13.05
C LYS A 65 -7.14 -4.75 11.71
N ILE A 66 -6.12 -5.48 11.27
CA ILE A 66 -6.20 -6.33 10.08
C ILE A 66 -7.13 -7.52 10.33
N ARG A 67 -7.08 -8.16 11.50
CA ARG A 67 -8.02 -9.23 11.88
C ARG A 67 -9.48 -8.77 11.83
N GLN A 68 -9.77 -7.52 12.18
CA GLN A 68 -11.12 -6.94 12.09
C GLN A 68 -11.66 -6.85 10.65
N LEU A 69 -10.82 -7.02 9.64
CA LEU A 69 -11.24 -7.09 8.23
C LEU A 69 -11.76 -8.48 7.83
N GLU A 70 -11.50 -9.53 8.62
CA GLU A 70 -11.99 -10.90 8.42
C GLU A 70 -13.45 -11.03 8.88
N CYS A 71 -14.33 -10.23 8.28
CA CYS A 71 -15.76 -10.25 8.53
C CYS A 71 -16.47 -11.36 7.73
N ALA A 72 -17.76 -11.59 8.03
CA ALA A 72 -18.57 -12.57 7.32
C ALA A 72 -18.55 -12.33 5.79
N VAL A 73 -18.42 -13.39 5.00
CA VAL A 73 -18.50 -13.30 3.54
C VAL A 73 -19.85 -12.68 3.14
N GLY A 74 -19.81 -11.73 2.19
CA GLY A 74 -20.96 -10.91 1.81
C GLY A 74 -21.08 -9.58 2.55
N ALA A 75 -20.30 -9.33 3.61
CA ALA A 75 -20.28 -8.02 4.27
C ALA A 75 -19.68 -6.92 3.38
N TYR A 76 -18.73 -7.27 2.51
CA TYR A 76 -18.27 -6.39 1.43
C TYR A 76 -19.07 -6.65 0.16
N THR A 77 -19.62 -5.58 -0.43
CA THR A 77 -20.41 -5.67 -1.66
C THR A 77 -20.08 -4.57 -2.68
N GLN A 78 -20.35 -4.83 -3.95
CA GLN A 78 -20.45 -3.84 -5.02
C GLN A 78 -21.84 -3.93 -5.64
N ARG A 79 -22.66 -2.89 -5.49
CA ARG A 79 -24.04 -2.85 -6.02
C ARG A 79 -24.88 -4.06 -5.59
N GLY A 80 -24.73 -4.49 -4.34
CA GLY A 80 -25.44 -5.64 -3.76
C GLY A 80 -24.83 -7.00 -4.09
N MET A 81 -23.85 -7.09 -4.99
CA MET A 81 -23.12 -8.34 -5.24
C MET A 81 -21.99 -8.51 -4.20
N PRO A 82 -21.91 -9.65 -3.49
CA PRO A 82 -20.79 -9.97 -2.62
C PRO A 82 -19.45 -9.87 -3.35
N ILE A 83 -18.46 -9.25 -2.72
CA ILE A 83 -17.09 -9.25 -3.26
C ILE A 83 -16.48 -10.64 -3.05
N PRO A 84 -15.96 -11.31 -4.09
CA PRO A 84 -15.31 -12.61 -3.93
C PRO A 84 -13.96 -12.50 -3.20
N GLN A 85 -13.54 -13.59 -2.55
CA GLN A 85 -12.30 -13.67 -1.77
C GLN A 85 -11.06 -13.34 -2.64
N GLU A 86 -11.04 -13.86 -3.85
CA GLU A 86 -9.99 -13.71 -4.85
C GLU A 86 -9.90 -12.28 -5.43
N ALA A 87 -10.86 -11.39 -5.16
CA ALA A 87 -10.71 -9.96 -5.50
C ALA A 87 -9.93 -9.17 -4.44
N LEU A 88 -9.79 -9.71 -3.22
CA LEU A 88 -9.32 -8.93 -2.08
C LEU A 88 -7.81 -8.78 -2.08
N ALA A 89 -7.37 -7.55 -1.82
CA ALA A 89 -5.97 -7.23 -1.60
C ALA A 89 -5.81 -6.15 -0.52
N LEU A 90 -4.91 -6.40 0.44
CA LEU A 90 -4.58 -5.45 1.50
C LEU A 90 -3.32 -4.66 1.11
N TYR A 91 -3.41 -3.34 1.21
CA TYR A 91 -2.31 -2.42 0.90
C TYR A 91 -1.98 -1.52 2.07
N ILE A 92 -0.73 -1.07 2.14
CA ILE A 92 -0.22 -0.15 3.16
C ILE A 92 0.71 0.89 2.54
N SER A 93 0.70 2.11 3.07
CA SER A 93 1.76 3.08 2.80
C SER A 93 3.04 2.68 3.54
N ILE A 94 4.15 2.48 2.84
CA ILE A 94 5.40 2.02 3.50
C ILE A 94 6.03 3.09 4.41
N ASN A 95 5.79 4.36 4.10
CA ASN A 95 6.19 5.48 4.94
C ASN A 95 5.01 5.93 5.82
N PRO A 96 5.26 6.30 7.09
CA PRO A 96 4.21 6.78 7.98
C PRO A 96 3.55 8.07 7.46
N ARG A 97 2.31 8.28 7.86
CA ARG A 97 1.50 9.46 7.56
C ARG A 97 1.42 10.36 8.77
N ASP A 98 1.64 11.66 8.54
CA ASP A 98 1.52 12.71 9.54
C ASP A 98 0.05 13.13 9.66
N LEU A 99 -0.56 12.78 10.80
CA LEU A 99 -1.96 13.07 11.07
C LEU A 99 -2.22 14.55 11.33
N TRP A 100 -1.23 15.31 11.80
CA TRP A 100 -1.39 16.74 12.02
C TRP A 100 -1.38 17.51 10.69
N LYS A 101 -0.45 17.17 9.81
CA LYS A 101 -0.43 17.64 8.41
C LYS A 101 -1.73 17.28 7.69
N ALA A 102 -2.23 16.05 7.86
CA ALA A 102 -3.50 15.62 7.28
C ALA A 102 -4.70 16.39 7.85
N THR A 103 -4.67 16.73 9.14
CA THR A 103 -5.72 17.54 9.80
C THR A 103 -5.81 18.91 9.15
N PHE A 104 -4.68 19.59 8.98
CA PHE A 104 -4.64 20.89 8.31
C PHE A 104 -5.13 20.80 6.85
N ALA A 105 -4.65 19.81 6.09
CA ALA A 105 -5.11 19.59 4.72
C ALA A 105 -6.63 19.35 4.63
N SER A 106 -7.17 18.56 5.56
CA SER A 106 -8.61 18.28 5.64
C SER A 106 -9.43 19.54 5.91
N LEU A 107 -8.95 20.44 6.79
CA LEU A 107 -9.60 21.71 7.06
C LEU A 107 -9.73 22.56 5.79
N VAL A 108 -8.66 22.65 5.00
CA VAL A 108 -8.65 23.37 3.72
C VAL A 108 -9.66 22.74 2.75
N THR A 109 -9.61 21.42 2.57
CA THR A 109 -10.54 20.70 1.69
C THR A 109 -12.00 20.88 2.11
N PHE A 110 -12.29 20.95 3.41
CA PHE A 110 -13.65 21.21 3.88
C PHE A 110 -14.12 22.63 3.55
N ALA A 111 -13.27 23.64 3.75
CA ALA A 111 -13.60 25.01 3.37
C ALA A 111 -13.88 25.14 1.87
N GLU A 112 -13.04 24.52 1.03
CA GLU A 112 -13.22 24.46 -0.43
C GLU A 112 -14.53 23.77 -0.82
N ASN A 113 -14.84 22.61 -0.22
CA ASN A 113 -16.07 21.89 -0.50
C ASN A 113 -17.32 22.70 -0.10
N ILE A 114 -17.28 23.41 1.03
CA ILE A 114 -18.37 24.31 1.47
C ILE A 114 -18.52 25.46 0.48
N GLN A 115 -17.43 26.12 0.11
CA GLN A 115 -17.44 27.21 -0.87
C GLN A 115 -17.99 26.78 -2.22
N ALA A 116 -17.67 25.56 -2.67
CA ALA A 116 -18.15 24.98 -3.91
C ALA A 116 -19.58 24.38 -3.83
N ASN A 117 -20.25 24.44 -2.68
CA ASN A 117 -21.52 23.76 -2.41
C ASN A 117 -21.48 22.25 -2.74
N ALA A 118 -20.33 21.60 -2.54
CA ALA A 118 -20.09 20.19 -2.86
C ALA A 118 -20.65 19.24 -1.77
N SER A 119 -21.94 19.38 -1.45
CA SER A 119 -22.60 18.70 -0.32
C SER A 119 -22.65 17.17 -0.41
N ALA A 120 -22.45 16.60 -1.60
CA ALA A 120 -22.39 15.15 -1.80
C ALA A 120 -21.06 14.52 -1.37
N LYS A 121 -20.02 15.33 -1.10
CA LYS A 121 -18.71 14.83 -0.64
C LYS A 121 -18.81 14.29 0.77
N ASN A 122 -18.23 13.12 1.01
CA ASN A 122 -18.24 12.49 2.33
C ASN A 122 -17.02 12.97 3.15
N PRO A 123 -17.21 13.68 4.28
CA PRO A 123 -16.09 14.26 5.04
C PRO A 123 -15.07 13.23 5.53
N HIS A 124 -15.53 12.06 5.97
CA HIS A 124 -14.65 10.97 6.39
C HIS A 124 -13.78 10.48 5.23
N GLN A 125 -14.35 10.39 4.01
CA GLN A 125 -13.56 9.99 2.85
C GLN A 125 -12.53 11.04 2.46
N GLU A 126 -12.85 12.33 2.59
CA GLU A 126 -11.89 13.42 2.33
C GLU A 126 -10.74 13.39 3.34
N VAL A 127 -11.02 13.20 4.64
CA VAL A 127 -9.97 13.05 5.68
C VAL A 127 -9.05 11.86 5.39
N MET A 128 -9.61 10.70 5.07
CA MET A 128 -8.80 9.53 4.77
C MET A 128 -7.94 9.72 3.50
N SER A 129 -8.40 10.53 2.54
CA SER A 129 -7.61 10.90 1.36
C SER A 129 -6.49 11.86 1.72
N ALA A 130 -6.75 12.86 2.57
CA ALA A 130 -5.73 13.76 3.09
C ALA A 130 -4.65 12.98 3.87
N ILE A 131 -5.04 12.02 4.73
CA ILE A 131 -4.11 11.15 5.45
C ILE A 131 -3.24 10.35 4.48
N GLN A 132 -3.83 9.74 3.45
CA GLN A 132 -3.07 8.98 2.46
C GLN A 132 -1.96 9.81 1.79
N GLN A 133 -2.23 11.10 1.54
CA GLN A 133 -1.29 12.03 0.89
C GLN A 133 -0.31 12.70 1.86
N ALA A 134 -0.60 12.68 3.16
CA ALA A 134 0.22 13.34 4.18
C ALA A 134 1.43 12.49 4.58
N CYS A 135 2.29 12.15 3.63
CA CYS A 135 3.58 11.52 3.95
C CYS A 135 4.34 12.38 4.97
N SER A 136 4.81 11.72 6.03
CA SER A 136 5.75 12.26 7.01
C SER A 136 7.18 12.09 6.48
N ASN A 137 8.08 11.51 7.29
CA ASN A 137 9.42 11.13 6.87
C ASN A 137 9.38 10.07 5.77
N LYS A 138 10.13 10.32 4.70
CA LYS A 138 10.39 9.35 3.64
C LYS A 138 11.59 8.51 4.05
N TYR A 139 11.32 7.33 4.59
CA TYR A 139 12.33 6.32 4.88
C TYR A 139 12.69 5.54 3.62
N TYR A 140 11.66 5.20 2.83
CA TYR A 140 11.80 4.39 1.63
C TYR A 140 11.27 5.09 0.39
N ILE A 141 11.88 4.77 -0.76
CA ILE A 141 11.25 4.92 -2.08
C ILE A 141 10.91 3.53 -2.58
N ASP A 142 9.66 3.35 -2.98
CA ASP A 142 9.18 2.18 -3.68
C ASP A 142 9.50 2.28 -5.18
N ILE A 143 10.00 1.19 -5.76
CA ILE A 143 10.12 0.96 -7.19
C ILE A 143 9.22 -0.24 -7.53
N ASP A 144 8.10 0.02 -8.20
CA ASP A 144 7.14 -1.00 -8.62
C ASP A 144 7.58 -1.62 -9.95
N VAL A 145 7.84 -2.91 -9.91
CA VAL A 145 8.30 -3.72 -11.04
C VAL A 145 7.18 -4.67 -11.43
N ASP A 146 6.53 -4.41 -12.56
CA ASP A 146 5.38 -5.15 -13.07
C ASP A 146 5.80 -6.42 -13.86
N ALA A 147 6.83 -7.12 -13.38
CA ALA A 147 7.29 -8.38 -13.94
C ALA A 147 7.96 -9.27 -12.89
N LYS A 148 7.67 -10.58 -12.93
CA LYS A 148 8.39 -11.60 -12.15
C LYS A 148 9.69 -12.05 -12.84
N ASP A 149 10.56 -11.10 -13.14
CA ASP A 149 11.87 -11.37 -13.74
C ASP A 149 13.01 -11.08 -12.74
N PRO A 150 13.66 -12.11 -12.16
CA PRO A 150 14.77 -11.90 -11.24
C PRO A 150 15.95 -11.12 -11.85
N ALA A 151 16.13 -11.15 -13.18
CA ALA A 151 17.22 -10.43 -13.83
C ALA A 151 17.09 -8.91 -13.67
N ILE A 152 15.87 -8.38 -13.50
CA ILE A 152 15.70 -6.94 -13.25
C ILE A 152 16.14 -6.56 -11.83
N LEU A 153 15.96 -7.45 -10.85
CA LEU A 153 16.39 -7.22 -9.48
C LEU A 153 17.92 -7.15 -9.40
N GLU A 154 18.60 -8.03 -10.15
CA GLU A 154 20.06 -7.98 -10.26
C GLU A 154 20.54 -6.69 -10.93
N LYS A 155 19.87 -6.21 -11.98
CA LYS A 155 20.18 -4.90 -12.58
C LYS A 155 19.94 -3.74 -11.61
N ILE A 156 18.88 -3.77 -10.81
CA ILE A 156 18.62 -2.73 -9.81
C ILE A 156 19.76 -2.68 -8.79
N LYS A 157 20.26 -3.83 -8.34
CA LYS A 157 21.41 -3.94 -7.42
C LYS A 157 22.71 -3.37 -7.98
N GLU A 158 22.83 -3.14 -9.28
CA GLU A 158 23.99 -2.46 -9.87
C GLU A 158 23.95 -0.94 -9.66
N TYR A 159 22.78 -0.36 -9.38
CA TYR A 159 22.58 1.10 -9.25
C TYR A 159 22.47 1.59 -7.81
N VAL A 160 22.35 0.69 -6.85
CA VAL A 160 22.29 0.98 -5.40
C VAL A 160 23.13 -0.02 -4.62
N ASN A 161 23.57 0.33 -3.42
CA ASN A 161 24.22 -0.63 -2.54
C ASN A 161 23.20 -1.69 -2.04
N PRO A 162 23.47 -3.00 -2.15
CA PRO A 162 22.48 -4.03 -1.81
C PRO A 162 21.88 -3.95 -0.40
N SER A 163 22.63 -3.39 0.56
CA SER A 163 22.18 -3.24 1.94
C SER A 163 21.03 -2.26 2.14
N CYS A 164 20.73 -1.39 1.17
CA CYS A 164 19.59 -0.46 1.25
C CYS A 164 18.32 -1.02 0.58
N LEU A 165 18.35 -2.26 0.09
CA LEU A 165 17.22 -2.86 -0.60
C LEU A 165 16.44 -3.82 0.29
N THR A 166 15.13 -3.73 0.21
CA THR A 166 14.20 -4.77 0.64
C THR A 166 13.24 -5.05 -0.51
N VAL A 167 13.04 -6.33 -0.86
CA VAL A 167 12.16 -6.70 -1.98
C VAL A 167 10.93 -7.41 -1.46
N VAL A 168 9.76 -6.96 -1.91
CA VAL A 168 8.48 -7.63 -1.69
C VAL A 168 8.03 -8.28 -2.99
N GLU A 169 7.96 -9.61 -3.00
CA GLU A 169 7.31 -10.33 -4.10
C GLU A 169 5.79 -10.16 -3.98
N THR A 170 5.14 -9.83 -5.10
CA THR A 170 3.69 -9.68 -5.23
C THR A 170 3.11 -10.66 -6.25
N ARG A 171 1.78 -10.64 -6.45
CA ARG A 171 1.13 -11.43 -7.49
C ARG A 171 1.65 -11.08 -8.90
N GLY A 172 1.91 -9.80 -9.16
CA GLY A 172 2.24 -9.28 -10.49
C GLY A 172 3.74 -9.12 -10.77
N GLY A 173 4.55 -8.97 -9.73
CA GLY A 173 5.97 -8.64 -9.86
C GLY A 173 6.60 -8.35 -8.51
N TYR A 174 7.35 -7.25 -8.39
CA TYR A 174 8.08 -6.89 -7.18
C TYR A 174 7.88 -5.42 -6.79
N HIS A 175 7.80 -5.15 -5.48
CA HIS A 175 8.09 -3.82 -4.95
C HIS A 175 9.51 -3.83 -4.39
N VAL A 176 10.38 -3.00 -4.95
CA VAL A 176 11.76 -2.85 -4.49
C VAL A 176 11.86 -1.56 -3.67
N LEU A 177 12.03 -1.72 -2.36
CA LEU A 177 12.07 -0.64 -1.39
C LEU A 177 13.51 -0.22 -1.16
N VAL A 178 13.83 1.03 -1.49
CA VAL A 178 15.15 1.65 -1.31
C VAL A 178 15.14 2.48 -0.03
N GLU A 179 15.89 2.06 0.98
CA GLU A 179 16.10 2.81 2.23
C GLU A 179 17.03 4.00 1.99
N LEU A 180 16.50 5.21 2.13
CA LEU A 180 17.21 6.44 1.79
C LEU A 180 18.37 6.75 2.74
N ALA A 181 18.25 6.35 4.01
CA ALA A 181 19.29 6.54 5.00
C ALA A 181 20.50 5.62 4.77
N ALA A 182 20.26 4.40 4.29
CA ALA A 182 21.28 3.40 4.00
C ALA A 182 21.89 3.55 2.59
N LEU A 183 21.34 4.41 1.73
CA LEU A 183 21.84 4.63 0.38
C LEU A 183 23.19 5.37 0.39
N ASP A 184 24.17 4.80 -0.33
CA ASP A 184 25.49 5.40 -0.54
C ASP A 184 25.34 6.84 -1.08
N PRO A 185 25.90 7.85 -0.38
CA PRO A 185 25.89 9.24 -0.82
C PRO A 185 26.39 9.45 -2.26
N ALA A 186 27.35 8.63 -2.73
CA ALA A 186 27.90 8.72 -4.09
C ALA A 186 26.86 8.37 -5.18
N LEU A 187 25.87 7.53 -4.86
CA LEU A 187 24.86 7.05 -5.79
C LEU A 187 23.62 7.95 -5.85
N ARG A 188 23.41 8.84 -4.87
CA ARG A 188 22.18 9.64 -4.67
C ARG A 188 21.66 10.38 -5.91
N LYS A 189 22.56 10.84 -6.79
CA LYS A 189 22.18 11.58 -8.00
C LYS A 189 21.85 10.68 -9.20
N SER A 190 22.38 9.45 -9.23
CA SER A 190 22.35 8.58 -10.41
C SER A 190 21.44 7.36 -10.27
N TRP A 191 21.23 6.84 -9.05
CA TRP A 191 20.49 5.59 -8.83
C TRP A 191 19.08 5.64 -9.43
N TYR A 192 18.29 6.65 -9.07
CA TYR A 192 16.89 6.80 -9.48
C TYR A 192 16.75 6.92 -11.01
N PRO A 193 17.39 7.87 -11.70
CA PRO A 193 17.24 7.97 -13.15
C PRO A 193 17.80 6.77 -13.92
N ASN A 194 18.69 5.97 -13.33
CA ASN A 194 19.17 4.73 -13.96
C ASN A 194 18.16 3.60 -13.81
N ILE A 195 17.58 3.41 -12.62
CA ILE A 195 16.54 2.40 -12.39
C ILE A 195 15.29 2.70 -13.22
N MET A 196 14.84 3.96 -13.29
CA MET A 196 13.64 4.34 -14.06
C MET A 196 13.77 4.12 -15.58
N LYS A 197 14.96 3.83 -16.09
CA LYS A 197 15.17 3.45 -17.51
C LYS A 197 15.08 1.95 -17.75
N LEU A 198 15.03 1.14 -16.70
CA LEU A 198 14.89 -0.31 -16.83
C LEU A 198 13.48 -0.64 -17.36
N PRO A 199 13.36 -1.69 -18.19
CA PRO A 199 12.06 -2.15 -18.66
C PRO A 199 11.18 -2.62 -17.48
N ASN A 200 9.86 -2.51 -17.59
CA ASN A 200 8.90 -3.00 -16.59
C ASN A 200 8.95 -2.32 -15.21
N VAL A 201 9.68 -1.21 -15.07
CA VAL A 201 9.52 -0.29 -13.93
C VAL A 201 8.32 0.62 -14.23
N ASP A 202 7.18 0.38 -13.58
CA ASP A 202 5.92 1.09 -13.87
C ASP A 202 5.83 2.41 -13.10
N GLN A 203 5.98 2.33 -11.78
CA GLN A 203 5.80 3.46 -10.86
C GLN A 203 6.91 3.51 -9.84
N SER A 204 7.15 4.72 -9.31
CA SER A 204 8.06 4.89 -8.19
C SER A 204 7.64 6.05 -7.30
N GLY A 205 7.94 5.93 -6.02
CA GLY A 205 7.75 7.01 -5.06
C GLY A 205 7.27 6.51 -3.71
N ASP A 206 6.24 7.16 -3.19
CA ASP A 206 5.63 6.86 -1.89
C ASP A 206 4.28 6.14 -2.09
N ASN A 207 4.37 4.99 -2.75
CA ASN A 207 3.22 4.20 -3.15
C ASN A 207 2.65 3.39 -1.97
N ILE A 208 1.45 2.84 -2.18
CA ILE A 208 0.92 1.80 -1.31
C ILE A 208 1.30 0.44 -1.88
N ILE A 209 1.83 -0.45 -1.05
CA ILE A 209 2.28 -1.78 -1.48
C ILE A 209 1.39 -2.87 -0.87
N PRO A 210 1.24 -4.05 -1.52
CA PRO A 210 0.59 -5.20 -0.91
C PRO A 210 1.28 -5.58 0.41
N VAL A 211 0.49 -5.87 1.43
CA VAL A 211 1.00 -6.23 2.76
C VAL A 211 1.50 -7.68 2.74
N PRO A 212 2.79 -7.95 3.05
CA PRO A 212 3.29 -9.31 3.25
C PRO A 212 2.51 -10.10 4.30
N GLY A 213 2.27 -11.38 4.02
CA GLY A 213 1.44 -12.25 4.86
C GLY A 213 -0.07 -12.08 4.69
N CYS A 214 -0.53 -11.12 3.87
CA CYS A 214 -1.95 -10.88 3.61
C CYS A 214 -2.39 -11.31 2.20
N THR A 215 -3.69 -11.30 1.94
CA THR A 215 -4.24 -11.60 0.60
C THR A 215 -3.84 -10.54 -0.43
N GLN A 216 -3.50 -11.00 -1.63
CA GLN A 216 -3.45 -10.23 -2.87
C GLN A 216 -4.02 -11.08 -4.03
N GLY A 217 -5.34 -11.22 -4.03
CA GLY A 217 -6.08 -12.01 -5.02
C GLY A 217 -5.57 -13.44 -5.15
N GLY A 218 -5.60 -14.21 -4.06
CA GLY A 218 -5.13 -15.60 -4.03
C GLY A 218 -3.62 -15.78 -3.96
N PHE A 219 -2.84 -14.70 -4.03
CA PHE A 219 -1.41 -14.70 -3.73
C PHE A 219 -1.15 -14.15 -2.33
N THR A 220 -0.05 -14.57 -1.69
CA THR A 220 0.42 -14.03 -0.41
C THR A 220 1.73 -13.28 -0.64
N PRO A 221 1.77 -11.94 -0.59
CA PRO A 221 3.02 -11.19 -0.70
C PRO A 221 3.99 -11.58 0.40
N LYS A 222 5.29 -11.48 0.11
CA LYS A 222 6.36 -11.88 1.04
C LYS A 222 7.66 -11.14 0.73
N PHE A 223 8.50 -11.00 1.74
CA PHE A 223 9.89 -10.61 1.53
C PHE A 223 10.67 -11.74 0.85
N ILE A 224 11.65 -11.38 0.01
CA ILE A 224 12.57 -12.30 -0.69
C ILE A 224 14.01 -11.83 -0.60
#